data_AF-A0A934WWG9-F1
#
_entry.id   AF-A0A934WWG9-F1
#
_cell.length_a   1.000
_cell.length_b   1.000
_cell.length_c   1.000
_cell.angle_alpha   90.00
_cell.angle_beta   90.00
_cell.angle_gamma   90.00
#
_symmetry.space_group_name_H-M   'P 1'
#
loop_
_entity.id
_entity.type
_entity.pdbx_description
1 polymer ?
#
loop_
_entity_poly.entity_id
_entity_poly.type
_entity_poly.pdbx_seq_one_letter_code
_entity_poly.pdbx_strand_id
1 'polypeptide(L)'
;MTISIHSLFLVYRNKPFLIVLLLFFVYNWSYGQSCNCESPPSCGPCEGGLVSITFQYTGPDIAHRYLASDESGTLANDFVDNNIFVVNSSGNGAFAGDYLTVNVVILGSENITEIINVSCDDPIYQGSVFGDLTVLAGESLNGGPLCCNSNAIDDEPPIISNCPSDIDLTLDSGCSIPANWTEPEATDECGIVSFVSSHTSGDVFPLGTTEVVYTATDDAGNTSTCTFNVTVKDETMPVFSGCPADISISTTSSCEATVDWTEPSASDNCSTELTATGSHSPGDVFPLGTTEVVYTATDEAGNTSTCTFNVTVTDETMPVFSDCPADISISTTSSCEATADWTEPSVSDNCSTELTATGSHSPGDVFPLGTTEVVYTATDEAGNTSTCTFSM
;
A
#
# COMPACT_ATOMS: atom_id res chain seq x y z
N MET A 1 -46.25 42.26 5.47
CA MET A 1 -47.25 43.19 6.03
C MET A 1 -48.55 42.42 6.15
N THR A 2 -49.03 42.21 7.37
CA THR A 2 -50.11 41.28 7.71
C THR A 2 -51.45 41.80 7.19
N ILE A 3 -52.09 41.06 6.27
CA ILE A 3 -53.45 41.32 5.80
C ILE A 3 -54.39 40.39 6.57
N SER A 4 -55.21 40.97 7.46
CA SER A 4 -56.29 40.26 8.15
C SER A 4 -57.57 40.42 7.34
N ILE A 5 -58.10 39.31 6.81
CA ILE A 5 -59.38 39.27 6.11
C ILE A 5 -60.44 38.85 7.14
N HIS A 6 -61.31 39.77 7.55
CA HIS A 6 -62.53 39.45 8.28
C HIS A 6 -63.71 39.50 7.29
N SER A 7 -64.20 38.31 6.92
CA SER A 7 -65.45 38.13 6.17
C SER A 7 -66.63 38.38 7.11
N LEU A 8 -67.35 39.48 6.95
CA LEU A 8 -68.61 39.74 7.65
C LEU A 8 -69.79 39.42 6.72
N PHE A 9 -70.36 38.23 6.84
CA PHE A 9 -71.63 37.86 6.24
C PHE A 9 -72.78 38.35 7.13
N LEU A 10 -73.57 39.30 6.64
CA LEU A 10 -74.88 39.63 7.21
C LEU A 10 -75.96 39.09 6.27
N VAL A 11 -76.55 37.95 6.67
CA VAL A 11 -77.72 37.35 6.03
C VAL A 11 -78.97 37.96 6.66
N TYR A 12 -79.80 38.65 5.86
CA TYR A 12 -81.17 38.98 6.27
C TYR A 12 -82.17 38.37 5.27
N ARG A 13 -82.98 37.41 5.74
CA ARG A 13 -84.08 36.79 5.00
C ARG A 13 -85.35 37.64 5.18
N ASN A 14 -85.74 38.39 4.16
CA ASN A 14 -87.13 38.45 3.68
C ASN A 14 -87.20 39.16 2.32
N LYS A 15 -87.91 38.56 1.36
CA LYS A 15 -88.14 39.08 0.00
C LYS A 15 -88.96 40.39 0.01
N PRO A 16 -88.99 41.17 -1.10
CA PRO A 16 -88.00 41.30 -2.15
C PRO A 16 -87.76 42.78 -2.47
N PHE A 17 -86.70 43.42 -1.98
CA PHE A 17 -86.08 44.62 -2.60
C PHE A 17 -84.94 45.01 -1.66
N LEU A 18 -83.71 44.63 -2.02
CA LEU A 18 -82.53 45.17 -1.35
C LEU A 18 -81.62 45.76 -2.43
N ILE A 19 -81.66 47.08 -2.47
CA ILE A 19 -80.79 47.95 -3.25
C ILE A 19 -79.37 47.74 -2.73
N VAL A 20 -78.49 47.16 -3.56
CA VAL A 20 -77.05 47.16 -3.30
C VAL A 20 -76.49 48.43 -3.93
N LEU A 21 -76.25 49.41 -3.06
CA LEU A 21 -75.60 50.67 -3.40
C LEU A 21 -74.11 50.39 -3.66
N LEU A 22 -73.73 50.23 -4.94
CA LEU A 22 -72.33 50.14 -5.37
C LEU A 22 -71.67 51.54 -5.23
N LEU A 23 -71.05 51.78 -4.08
CA LEU A 23 -70.12 52.90 -3.92
C LEU A 23 -68.83 52.57 -4.68
N PHE A 24 -68.74 53.05 -5.92
CA PHE A 24 -67.48 53.11 -6.65
C PHE A 24 -66.55 54.15 -5.99
N PHE A 25 -65.59 53.68 -5.20
CA PHE A 25 -64.40 54.47 -4.92
C PHE A 25 -63.46 54.35 -6.12
N VAL A 26 -63.51 55.36 -7.00
CA VAL A 26 -62.47 55.60 -8.00
C VAL A 26 -61.23 56.08 -7.24
N TYR A 27 -60.29 55.19 -6.96
CA TYR A 27 -58.93 55.57 -6.63
C TYR A 27 -58.09 55.52 -7.91
N ASN A 28 -57.78 56.69 -8.44
CA ASN A 28 -56.72 56.86 -9.43
C ASN A 28 -55.39 56.45 -8.77
N TRP A 29 -54.79 55.35 -9.24
CA TRP A 29 -53.37 55.11 -9.06
C TRP A 29 -52.69 55.19 -10.42
N SER A 30 -51.82 56.19 -10.54
CA SER A 30 -50.89 56.36 -11.65
C SER A 30 -49.75 55.35 -11.52
N TYR A 31 -49.40 54.77 -12.66
CA TYR A 31 -48.43 53.69 -12.90
C TYR A 31 -47.09 53.76 -12.18
N GLY A 32 -46.52 52.57 -11.94
CA GLY A 32 -45.09 52.43 -11.64
C GLY A 32 -44.61 51.04 -11.17
N GLN A 33 -45.41 49.98 -11.24
CA GLN A 33 -44.90 48.62 -10.95
C GLN A 33 -44.59 47.94 -12.27
N SER A 34 -43.30 47.77 -12.57
CA SER A 34 -42.84 46.72 -13.46
C SER A 34 -43.38 45.40 -12.91
N CYS A 35 -44.14 44.66 -13.70
CA CYS A 35 -44.28 43.24 -13.42
C CYS A 35 -42.85 42.68 -13.44
N ASN A 36 -42.35 42.25 -12.28
CA ASN A 36 -41.26 41.29 -12.26
C ASN A 36 -41.88 40.01 -12.83
N CYS A 37 -41.79 39.84 -14.15
CA CYS A 37 -41.77 38.50 -14.70
C CYS A 37 -40.57 37.84 -14.00
N GLU A 38 -40.83 36.80 -13.21
CA GLU A 38 -39.75 35.90 -12.81
C GLU A 38 -39.02 35.54 -14.11
N SER A 39 -37.69 35.73 -14.11
CA SER A 39 -36.87 35.28 -15.23
C SER A 39 -37.25 33.82 -15.54
N PRO A 40 -37.45 33.44 -16.81
CA PRO A 40 -37.78 32.06 -17.15
C PRO A 40 -36.76 31.14 -16.46
N PRO A 41 -37.20 30.01 -15.89
CA PRO A 41 -36.31 29.12 -15.17
C PRO A 41 -35.16 28.73 -16.08
N SER A 42 -33.94 28.92 -15.59
CA SER A 42 -32.76 28.50 -16.32
C SER A 42 -32.70 26.97 -16.30
N CYS A 43 -32.86 26.36 -17.47
CA CYS A 43 -32.60 24.95 -17.68
C CYS A 43 -31.26 24.52 -17.06
N GLY A 44 -31.24 23.33 -16.46
CA GLY A 44 -29.98 22.65 -16.08
C GLY A 44 -29.13 22.29 -17.31
N PRO A 45 -27.87 21.84 -17.13
CA PRO A 45 -26.95 21.55 -18.23
C PRO A 45 -27.47 20.52 -19.24
N CYS A 46 -28.26 19.53 -18.79
CA CYS A 46 -28.88 18.49 -19.62
C CYS A 46 -30.43 18.57 -19.66
N GLU A 47 -31.02 19.59 -19.01
CA GLU A 47 -32.46 19.70 -18.73
C GLU A 47 -33.15 20.83 -19.52
N GLY A 48 -32.52 21.40 -20.54
CA GLY A 48 -33.32 21.91 -21.66
C GLY A 48 -32.76 23.05 -22.49
N GLY A 49 -33.70 23.69 -23.19
CA GLY A 49 -33.47 24.37 -24.45
C GLY A 49 -33.00 23.35 -25.49
N LEU A 50 -33.85 22.48 -26.01
CA LEU A 50 -33.36 21.42 -26.90
C LEU A 50 -33.02 21.99 -28.28
N VAL A 51 -31.85 21.63 -28.81
CA VAL A 51 -31.44 21.98 -30.18
C VAL A 51 -31.75 20.85 -31.16
N SER A 52 -31.75 19.61 -30.67
CA SER A 52 -32.16 18.43 -31.42
C SER A 52 -32.82 17.40 -30.49
N ILE A 53 -33.72 16.59 -31.05
CA ILE A 53 -34.33 15.45 -30.38
C ILE A 53 -34.54 14.32 -31.38
N THR A 54 -34.21 13.10 -30.97
CA THR A 54 -34.35 11.88 -31.76
C THR A 54 -35.48 11.04 -31.18
N PHE A 55 -36.45 10.71 -32.02
CA PHE A 55 -37.57 9.85 -31.65
C PHE A 55 -37.49 8.51 -32.36
N GLN A 56 -37.94 7.46 -31.66
CA GLN A 56 -38.32 6.20 -32.25
C GLN A 56 -39.83 6.03 -32.15
N TYR A 57 -40.47 5.74 -33.28
CA TYR A 57 -41.86 5.31 -33.31
C TYR A 57 -41.96 3.83 -32.93
N THR A 58 -42.66 3.54 -31.83
CA THR A 58 -42.80 2.18 -31.25
C THR A 58 -44.20 1.60 -31.46
N GLY A 59 -45.06 2.27 -32.24
CA GLY A 59 -46.38 1.76 -32.56
C GLY A 59 -46.34 0.50 -33.44
N PRO A 60 -47.48 -0.22 -33.56
CA PRO A 60 -47.55 -1.52 -34.23
C PRO A 60 -47.40 -1.46 -35.76
N ASP A 61 -47.59 -0.28 -36.35
CA ASP A 61 -47.60 -0.06 -37.80
C ASP A 61 -46.28 0.57 -38.29
N ILE A 62 -46.15 0.85 -39.60
CA ILE A 62 -44.93 1.46 -40.17
C ILE A 62 -45.12 2.97 -40.29
N ALA A 63 -44.26 3.73 -39.61
CA ALA A 63 -44.15 5.17 -39.80
C ALA A 63 -43.49 5.46 -41.16
N HIS A 64 -44.13 6.32 -41.97
CA HIS A 64 -43.67 6.61 -43.33
C HIS A 64 -43.08 8.00 -43.45
N ARG A 65 -43.73 9.01 -42.86
CA ARG A 65 -43.26 10.40 -42.84
C ARG A 65 -43.55 11.04 -41.50
N TYR A 66 -42.78 12.07 -41.16
CA TYR A 66 -43.06 12.91 -40.00
C TYR A 66 -43.09 14.38 -40.43
N LEU A 67 -43.93 15.16 -39.76
CA LEU A 67 -43.99 16.61 -39.84
C LEU A 67 -43.78 17.15 -38.42
N ALA A 68 -42.69 17.88 -38.21
CA ALA A 68 -42.40 18.51 -36.93
C ALA A 68 -42.49 20.04 -37.07
N SER A 69 -43.10 20.69 -36.08
CA SER A 69 -43.23 22.15 -36.03
C SER A 69 -43.18 22.67 -34.60
N ASP A 70 -42.60 23.86 -34.44
CA ASP A 70 -42.61 24.65 -33.20
C ASP A 70 -43.30 26.01 -33.45
N GLU A 71 -43.16 26.98 -32.54
CA GLU A 71 -43.77 28.31 -32.71
C GLU A 71 -43.16 29.13 -33.86
N SER A 72 -41.95 28.78 -34.32
CA SER A 72 -41.31 29.42 -35.49
C SER A 72 -41.86 28.88 -36.82
N GLY A 73 -42.55 27.75 -36.80
CA GLY A 73 -43.18 27.12 -37.96
C GLY A 73 -42.72 25.68 -38.18
N THR A 74 -42.74 25.23 -39.44
CA THR A 74 -42.33 23.86 -39.79
C THR A 74 -40.82 23.70 -39.71
N LEU A 75 -40.36 22.76 -38.88
CA LEU A 75 -38.95 22.41 -38.69
C LEU A 75 -38.51 21.33 -39.67
N ALA A 76 -39.33 20.30 -39.84
CA ALA A 76 -39.02 19.16 -40.71
C ALA A 76 -40.29 18.56 -41.31
N ASN A 77 -40.18 18.03 -42.52
CA ASN A 77 -41.22 17.27 -43.19
C ASN A 77 -40.57 16.21 -44.08
N ASP A 78 -40.17 15.09 -43.49
CA ASP A 78 -39.30 14.10 -44.14
C ASP A 78 -39.81 12.66 -43.93
N PHE A 79 -39.15 11.70 -44.57
CA PHE A 79 -39.39 10.28 -44.38
C PHE A 79 -38.80 9.80 -43.05
N VAL A 80 -39.43 8.78 -42.48
CA VAL A 80 -38.93 8.09 -41.30
C VAL A 80 -38.08 6.90 -41.75
N ASP A 81 -36.88 6.74 -41.17
CA ASP A 81 -35.97 5.63 -41.51
C ASP A 81 -35.90 4.65 -40.32
N ASN A 82 -36.24 3.38 -40.55
CA ASN A 82 -36.33 2.34 -39.50
C ASN A 82 -37.12 2.78 -38.24
N ASN A 83 -38.23 3.49 -38.44
CA ASN A 83 -39.05 4.10 -37.37
C ASN A 83 -38.32 5.17 -36.54
N ILE A 84 -37.12 5.61 -36.91
CA ILE A 84 -36.35 6.63 -36.20
C ILE A 84 -36.33 7.92 -37.03
N PHE A 85 -36.46 9.06 -36.36
CA PHE A 85 -36.33 10.37 -37.00
C PHE A 85 -35.77 11.41 -36.02
N VAL A 86 -35.06 12.40 -36.56
CA VAL A 86 -34.42 13.47 -35.80
C VAL A 86 -35.10 14.79 -36.13
N VAL A 87 -35.51 15.52 -35.10
CA VAL A 87 -36.04 16.88 -35.22
C VAL A 87 -34.97 17.85 -34.74
N ASN A 88 -34.60 18.79 -35.60
CA ASN A 88 -33.65 19.85 -35.27
C ASN A 88 -34.38 21.19 -35.17
N SER A 89 -33.92 22.04 -34.27
CA SER A 89 -34.36 23.44 -34.12
C SER A 89 -34.01 24.28 -35.34
N SER A 90 -34.70 25.42 -35.52
CA SER A 90 -34.49 26.34 -36.63
C SER A 90 -33.27 27.25 -36.41
N GLY A 91 -32.06 26.69 -36.42
CA GLY A 91 -30.79 27.44 -36.34
C GLY A 91 -29.87 27.00 -35.20
N ASN A 92 -29.05 27.92 -34.68
CA ASN A 92 -28.10 27.64 -33.57
C ASN A 92 -28.72 27.88 -32.17
N GLY A 93 -30.05 27.83 -32.04
CA GLY A 93 -30.78 28.10 -30.79
C GLY A 93 -31.74 26.95 -30.45
N ALA A 94 -32.36 26.97 -29.27
CA ALA A 94 -33.35 25.96 -28.89
C ALA A 94 -34.62 26.03 -29.77
N PHE A 95 -35.47 25.00 -29.71
CA PHE A 95 -36.83 25.05 -30.25
C PHE A 95 -37.57 26.32 -29.80
N ALA A 96 -38.32 26.92 -30.72
CA ALA A 96 -39.05 28.14 -30.43
C ALA A 96 -40.34 27.85 -29.64
N GLY A 97 -40.47 28.47 -28.48
CA GLY A 97 -41.61 28.29 -27.58
C GLY A 97 -41.46 27.09 -26.66
N ASP A 98 -42.55 26.72 -25.99
CA ASP A 98 -42.57 25.65 -24.99
C ASP A 98 -42.93 24.27 -25.56
N TYR A 99 -43.44 24.21 -26.80
CA TYR A 99 -44.03 22.98 -27.35
C TYR A 99 -43.49 22.64 -28.75
N LEU A 100 -43.11 21.37 -28.91
CA LEU A 100 -42.85 20.74 -30.18
C LEU A 100 -44.05 19.89 -30.59
N THR A 101 -44.62 20.16 -31.75
CA THR A 101 -45.70 19.33 -32.33
C THR A 101 -45.09 18.36 -33.35
N VAL A 102 -45.30 17.07 -33.16
CA VAL A 102 -44.84 16.00 -34.05
C VAL A 102 -46.04 15.24 -34.60
N ASN A 103 -46.27 15.34 -35.91
CA ASN A 103 -47.26 14.54 -36.62
C ASN A 103 -46.56 13.42 -37.38
N VAL A 104 -46.89 12.16 -37.08
CA VAL A 104 -46.35 11.00 -37.83
C VAL A 104 -47.43 10.43 -38.72
N VAL A 105 -47.12 10.36 -40.01
CA VAL A 105 -47.95 9.78 -41.05
C VAL A 105 -47.69 8.28 -41.14
N ILE A 106 -48.72 7.51 -40.82
CA ILE A 106 -48.67 6.05 -40.77
C ILE A 106 -49.39 5.49 -41.99
N LEU A 107 -48.75 4.56 -42.71
CA LEU A 107 -49.38 3.97 -43.90
C LEU A 107 -50.46 2.97 -43.50
N GLY A 108 -51.69 3.23 -43.91
CA GLY A 108 -52.83 2.31 -43.67
C GLY A 108 -53.46 2.42 -42.29
N SER A 109 -53.07 3.43 -41.49
CA SER A 109 -53.63 3.75 -40.17
C SER A 109 -53.94 5.24 -40.05
N GLU A 110 -54.48 5.67 -38.91
CA GLU A 110 -54.65 7.09 -38.61
C GLU A 110 -53.30 7.73 -38.28
N ASN A 111 -53.08 8.99 -38.68
CA ASN A 111 -51.85 9.70 -38.30
C ASN A 111 -51.87 10.01 -36.80
N ILE A 112 -50.72 9.90 -36.14
CA ILE A 112 -50.56 10.34 -34.76
C ILE A 112 -50.10 11.80 -34.71
N THR A 113 -50.51 12.53 -33.69
CA THR A 113 -50.01 13.88 -33.40
C THR A 113 -49.72 13.99 -31.93
N GLU A 114 -48.45 14.19 -31.60
CA GLU A 114 -47.98 14.37 -30.24
C GLU A 114 -47.54 15.82 -30.02
N ILE A 115 -47.90 16.36 -28.86
CA ILE A 115 -47.48 17.69 -28.41
C ILE A 115 -46.54 17.47 -27.22
N ILE A 116 -45.29 17.83 -27.42
CA ILE A 116 -44.19 17.50 -26.51
C ILE A 116 -43.74 18.80 -25.85
N ASN A 117 -43.81 18.85 -24.52
CA ASN A 117 -43.30 19.99 -23.77
C ASN A 117 -41.76 19.96 -23.82
N VAL A 118 -41.16 20.93 -24.50
CA VAL A 118 -39.71 21.10 -24.65
C VAL A 118 -39.19 22.27 -23.80
N SER A 119 -40.05 22.82 -22.94
CA SER A 119 -39.73 23.92 -22.04
C SER A 119 -38.79 23.49 -20.91
N CYS A 120 -38.09 24.48 -20.34
CA CYS A 120 -37.28 24.30 -19.13
C CYS A 120 -38.12 23.92 -17.90
N ASP A 121 -39.42 24.17 -17.91
CA ASP A 121 -40.32 23.88 -16.79
C ASP A 121 -40.61 22.38 -16.61
N ASP A 122 -40.42 21.57 -17.67
CA ASP A 122 -40.74 20.14 -17.68
C ASP A 122 -39.72 19.40 -18.57
N PRO A 123 -38.50 19.11 -18.05
CA PRO A 123 -37.40 18.62 -18.85
C PRO A 123 -37.68 17.24 -19.47
N ILE A 124 -37.23 17.05 -20.71
CA ILE A 124 -37.30 15.77 -21.41
C ILE A 124 -36.03 14.97 -21.14
N TYR A 125 -36.22 13.72 -20.76
CA TYR A 125 -35.12 12.78 -20.54
C TYR A 125 -35.02 11.76 -21.69
N GLN A 126 -33.84 11.20 -21.91
CA GLN A 126 -33.68 10.00 -22.75
C GLN A 126 -34.58 8.87 -22.19
N GLY A 127 -35.27 8.15 -23.08
CA GLY A 127 -36.26 7.13 -22.72
C GLY A 127 -37.65 7.66 -22.37
N SER A 128 -37.88 8.98 -22.41
CA SER A 128 -39.24 9.54 -22.25
C SER A 128 -40.18 9.04 -23.34
N VAL A 129 -41.42 8.74 -22.98
CA VAL A 129 -42.44 8.20 -23.90
C VAL A 129 -43.59 9.19 -24.03
N PHE A 130 -43.91 9.57 -25.27
CA PHE A 130 -45.03 10.45 -25.64
C PHE A 130 -45.91 9.71 -26.66
N GLY A 131 -47.00 9.11 -26.18
CA GLY A 131 -47.82 8.22 -27.01
C GLY A 131 -46.99 7.04 -27.54
N ASP A 132 -46.91 6.92 -28.86
CA ASP A 132 -46.10 5.89 -29.55
C ASP A 132 -44.69 6.38 -29.94
N LEU A 133 -44.22 7.48 -29.34
CA LEU A 133 -42.88 8.01 -29.54
C LEU A 133 -42.02 7.84 -28.30
N THR A 134 -40.86 7.21 -28.45
CA THR A 134 -39.82 7.12 -27.41
C THR A 134 -38.65 8.03 -27.78
N VAL A 135 -38.17 8.81 -26.82
CA VAL A 135 -36.98 9.66 -26.99
C VAL A 135 -35.72 8.78 -26.91
N LEU A 136 -34.95 8.71 -27.99
CA LEU A 136 -33.70 7.95 -28.03
C LEU A 136 -32.47 8.77 -27.67
N ALA A 137 -32.47 10.06 -27.99
CA ALA A 137 -31.37 10.99 -27.75
C ALA A 137 -31.85 12.43 -27.96
N GLY A 138 -31.05 13.39 -27.56
CA GLY A 138 -31.23 14.81 -27.90
C GLY A 138 -30.06 15.61 -27.38
N GLU A 139 -29.96 16.86 -27.82
CA GLU A 139 -28.90 17.79 -27.40
C GLU A 139 -29.52 19.00 -26.71
N SER A 140 -28.97 19.37 -25.55
CA SER A 140 -29.31 20.61 -24.86
C SER A 140 -28.56 21.81 -25.46
N LEU A 141 -29.20 22.99 -25.46
CA LEU A 141 -28.63 24.29 -25.80
C LEU A 141 -27.47 24.65 -24.87
N ASN A 142 -27.46 24.13 -23.65
CA ASN A 142 -26.37 24.30 -22.69
C ASN A 142 -25.16 23.38 -23.01
N GLY A 143 -25.30 22.50 -24.01
CA GLY A 143 -24.26 21.59 -24.49
C GLY A 143 -24.29 20.23 -23.79
N GLY A 144 -24.31 19.16 -24.60
CA GLY A 144 -24.32 17.77 -24.13
C GLY A 144 -25.65 17.03 -24.39
N PRO A 145 -25.66 15.70 -24.19
CA PRO A 145 -26.86 14.88 -24.38
C PRO A 145 -27.96 15.17 -23.34
N LEU A 146 -29.19 14.71 -23.61
CA LEU A 146 -30.28 14.67 -22.63
C LEU A 146 -29.89 13.86 -21.39
N CYS A 147 -30.34 14.24 -20.20
CA CYS A 147 -30.18 13.36 -19.04
C CYS A 147 -31.04 12.09 -19.22
N CYS A 148 -30.59 10.97 -18.65
CA CYS A 148 -31.33 9.72 -18.69
C CYS A 148 -32.52 9.77 -17.72
N ASN A 149 -33.67 9.21 -18.13
CA ASN A 149 -34.77 8.98 -17.19
C ASN A 149 -34.30 7.88 -16.23
N SER A 150 -34.66 7.94 -14.94
CA SER A 150 -34.46 6.81 -14.01
C SER A 150 -35.18 5.51 -14.44
N ASN A 151 -35.96 5.55 -15.53
CA ASN A 151 -36.61 4.42 -16.19
C ASN A 151 -36.08 4.13 -17.62
N ALA A 152 -35.05 4.84 -18.11
CA ALA A 152 -34.33 4.44 -19.31
C ALA A 152 -33.44 3.23 -18.94
N ILE A 153 -33.49 2.16 -19.73
CA ILE A 153 -32.65 0.98 -19.51
C ILE A 153 -31.25 1.34 -20.01
N ASP A 154 -30.44 1.92 -19.14
CA ASP A 154 -28.99 1.98 -19.31
C ASP A 154 -28.40 0.68 -18.74
N ASP A 155 -27.77 -0.10 -19.62
CA ASP A 155 -27.13 -1.37 -19.31
C ASP A 155 -25.60 -1.33 -19.50
N GLU A 156 -25.03 -0.18 -19.83
CA GLU A 156 -23.59 0.01 -19.94
C GLU A 156 -23.02 0.52 -18.61
N PRO A 157 -22.02 -0.15 -18.02
CA PRO A 157 -21.40 0.34 -16.80
C PRO A 157 -20.42 1.49 -17.07
N PRO A 158 -20.12 2.33 -16.07
CA PRO A 158 -19.20 3.44 -16.23
C PRO A 158 -17.82 3.02 -16.71
N ILE A 159 -17.15 3.87 -17.45
CA ILE A 159 -15.76 3.68 -17.86
C ILE A 159 -14.84 4.41 -16.88
N ILE A 160 -13.94 3.69 -16.21
CA ILE A 160 -12.87 4.27 -15.39
C ILE A 160 -11.59 4.36 -16.24
N SER A 161 -11.16 5.58 -16.54
CA SER A 161 -9.95 5.87 -17.29
C SER A 161 -8.78 6.20 -16.37
N ASN A 162 -7.55 5.98 -16.87
CA ASN A 162 -6.30 6.22 -16.12
C ASN A 162 -6.19 5.44 -14.80
N CYS A 163 -6.70 4.22 -14.77
CA CYS A 163 -6.52 3.30 -13.64
C CYS A 163 -5.02 3.19 -13.30
N PRO A 164 -4.60 3.49 -12.06
CA PRO A 164 -3.18 3.43 -11.69
C PRO A 164 -2.58 2.04 -11.89
N SER A 165 -1.28 1.98 -12.15
CA SER A 165 -0.52 0.73 -12.09
C SER A 165 -0.10 0.42 -10.64
N ASP A 166 0.30 -0.82 -10.40
CA ASP A 166 0.91 -1.22 -9.12
C ASP A 166 2.12 -0.32 -8.77
N ILE A 167 2.26 -0.06 -7.47
CA ILE A 167 3.29 0.80 -6.89
C ILE A 167 4.13 -0.03 -5.92
N ASP A 168 5.45 -0.05 -6.11
CA ASP A 168 6.41 -0.63 -5.17
C ASP A 168 7.16 0.49 -4.44
N LEU A 169 7.21 0.42 -3.11
CA LEU A 169 7.93 1.35 -2.25
C LEU A 169 8.85 0.58 -1.30
N THR A 170 10.00 1.17 -0.98
CA THR A 170 10.94 0.64 0.02
C THR A 170 11.04 1.62 1.18
N LEU A 171 11.06 1.09 2.40
CA LEU A 171 11.23 1.89 3.62
C LEU A 171 12.70 2.17 3.91
N ASP A 172 13.02 3.46 4.10
CA ASP A 172 14.32 3.90 4.63
C ASP A 172 14.29 4.08 6.17
N SER A 173 13.10 4.26 6.75
CA SER A 173 12.88 4.40 8.20
C SER A 173 11.38 4.30 8.55
N GLY A 174 11.08 3.93 9.80
CA GLY A 174 9.70 3.71 10.25
C GLY A 174 9.04 2.50 9.58
N CYS A 175 7.77 2.22 9.85
CA CYS A 175 7.04 1.01 9.38
C CYS A 175 6.01 1.30 8.27
N SER A 176 5.99 2.52 7.74
CA SER A 176 4.94 2.96 6.81
C SER A 176 5.38 4.19 6.03
N ILE A 177 4.92 4.32 4.78
CA ILE A 177 5.30 5.40 3.87
C ILE A 177 4.09 5.88 3.06
N PRO A 178 3.96 7.19 2.76
CA PRO A 178 2.90 7.66 1.87
C PRO A 178 3.12 7.23 0.43
N ALA A 179 2.05 6.77 -0.23
CA ALA A 179 2.05 6.47 -1.66
C ALA A 179 1.29 7.55 -2.43
N ASN A 180 1.82 7.98 -3.58
CA ASN A 180 1.19 9.01 -4.40
C ASN A 180 0.96 8.46 -5.81
N TRP A 181 -0.23 8.71 -6.35
CA TRP A 181 -0.62 8.40 -7.73
C TRP A 181 -1.50 9.51 -8.31
N THR A 182 -1.67 9.48 -9.63
CA THR A 182 -2.66 10.29 -10.33
C THR A 182 -4.03 9.65 -10.16
N GLU A 183 -5.02 10.40 -9.67
CA GLU A 183 -6.37 9.87 -9.48
C GLU A 183 -7.02 9.53 -10.85
N PRO A 184 -7.67 8.36 -10.97
CA PRO A 184 -8.42 8.00 -12.16
C PRO A 184 -9.68 8.87 -12.32
N GLU A 185 -10.28 8.84 -13.52
CA GLU A 185 -11.52 9.57 -13.82
C GLU A 185 -12.59 8.59 -14.29
N ALA A 186 -13.82 8.74 -13.80
CA ALA A 186 -14.98 7.97 -14.24
C ALA A 186 -15.87 8.79 -15.17
N THR A 187 -16.28 8.20 -16.28
CA THR A 187 -17.20 8.80 -17.26
C THR A 187 -18.26 7.80 -17.66
N ASP A 188 -19.45 8.31 -17.95
CA ASP A 188 -20.60 7.53 -18.39
C ASP A 188 -21.53 8.45 -19.21
N GLU A 189 -22.23 7.89 -20.20
CA GLU A 189 -23.18 8.59 -21.07
C GLU A 189 -24.40 9.12 -20.30
N CYS A 190 -24.86 8.39 -19.28
CA CYS A 190 -25.96 8.77 -18.39
C CYS A 190 -25.48 9.54 -17.16
N GLY A 191 -24.16 9.64 -16.94
CA GLY A 191 -23.56 10.37 -15.83
C GLY A 191 -23.18 9.47 -14.65
N ILE A 192 -22.47 10.05 -13.68
CA ILE A 192 -21.93 9.32 -12.52
C ILE A 192 -22.62 9.77 -11.24
N VAL A 193 -23.31 8.85 -10.56
CA VAL A 193 -23.93 9.12 -9.24
C VAL A 193 -22.91 9.03 -8.12
N SER A 194 -21.93 8.13 -8.22
CA SER A 194 -20.90 7.96 -7.20
C SER A 194 -19.57 7.49 -7.79
N PHE A 195 -18.49 8.05 -7.28
CA PHE A 195 -17.13 7.60 -7.57
C PHE A 195 -16.32 7.66 -6.29
N VAL A 196 -15.99 6.49 -5.75
CA VAL A 196 -15.36 6.34 -4.43
C VAL A 196 -14.10 5.49 -4.54
N SER A 197 -13.17 5.74 -3.63
CA SER A 197 -11.95 4.95 -3.46
C SER A 197 -11.84 4.40 -2.05
N SER A 198 -11.23 3.23 -1.93
CA SER A 198 -10.79 2.66 -0.65
C SER A 198 -9.67 3.48 0.02
N HIS A 199 -8.84 4.17 -0.77
CA HIS A 199 -7.68 4.95 -0.30
C HIS A 199 -7.47 6.19 -1.18
N THR A 200 -6.86 7.23 -0.63
CA THR A 200 -6.56 8.49 -1.33
C THR A 200 -5.07 8.67 -1.61
N SER A 201 -4.74 9.34 -2.71
CA SER A 201 -3.35 9.64 -3.06
C SER A 201 -2.72 10.48 -1.95
N GLY A 202 -1.60 10.00 -1.40
CA GLY A 202 -0.92 10.56 -0.23
C GLY A 202 -1.20 9.83 1.08
N ASP A 203 -2.11 8.85 1.10
CA ASP A 203 -2.32 7.98 2.27
C ASP A 203 -1.05 7.22 2.63
N VAL A 204 -0.92 6.93 3.93
CA VAL A 204 0.22 6.20 4.50
C VAL A 204 -0.08 4.70 4.52
N PHE A 205 0.77 3.92 3.87
CA PHE A 205 0.62 2.47 3.74
C PHE A 205 1.61 1.75 4.67
N PRO A 206 1.15 0.73 5.42
CA PRO A 206 2.03 -0.12 6.23
C PRO A 206 2.80 -1.10 5.34
N LEU A 207 3.74 -1.82 5.95
CA LEU A 207 4.43 -2.94 5.31
C LEU A 207 3.49 -3.98 4.71
N GLY A 208 3.90 -4.54 3.58
CA GLY A 208 3.16 -5.54 2.82
C GLY A 208 2.42 -4.95 1.62
N THR A 209 1.46 -5.71 1.10
CA THR A 209 0.68 -5.32 -0.08
C THR A 209 -0.72 -4.91 0.35
N THR A 210 -1.13 -3.70 -0.04
CA THR A 210 -2.48 -3.18 0.13
C THR A 210 -3.13 -2.99 -1.24
N GLU A 211 -4.31 -3.57 -1.43
CA GLU A 211 -5.11 -3.36 -2.64
C GLU A 211 -5.90 -2.05 -2.53
N VAL A 212 -5.78 -1.20 -3.54
CA VAL A 212 -6.57 0.03 -3.68
C VAL A 212 -7.64 -0.18 -4.75
N VAL A 213 -8.89 -0.02 -4.35
CA VAL A 213 -10.08 -0.18 -5.20
C VAL A 213 -10.77 1.16 -5.42
N TYR A 214 -11.02 1.50 -6.68
CA TYR A 214 -11.95 2.54 -7.10
C TYR A 214 -13.25 1.89 -7.59
N THR A 215 -14.40 2.47 -7.24
CA THR A 215 -15.72 2.02 -7.68
C THR A 215 -16.52 3.20 -8.19
N ALA A 216 -16.98 3.10 -9.44
CA ALA A 216 -17.91 4.04 -10.06
C ALA A 216 -19.31 3.41 -10.13
N THR A 217 -20.33 4.24 -9.97
CA THR A 217 -21.74 3.87 -10.16
C THR A 217 -22.41 4.98 -10.96
N ASP A 218 -23.14 4.63 -12.01
CA ASP A 218 -23.97 5.56 -12.78
C ASP A 218 -25.34 5.79 -12.13
N ASP A 219 -26.15 6.63 -12.78
CA ASP A 219 -27.51 6.95 -12.34
C ASP A 219 -28.52 5.79 -12.52
N ALA A 220 -28.21 4.80 -13.36
CA ALA A 220 -29.01 3.58 -13.54
C ALA A 220 -28.65 2.47 -12.54
N GLY A 221 -27.55 2.63 -11.82
CA GLY A 221 -27.03 1.70 -10.81
C GLY A 221 -26.06 0.65 -11.35
N ASN A 222 -25.56 0.77 -12.59
CA ASN A 222 -24.48 -0.10 -13.04
C ASN A 222 -23.16 0.34 -12.42
N THR A 223 -22.23 -0.61 -12.26
CA THR A 223 -20.98 -0.38 -11.51
C THR A 223 -19.77 -0.87 -12.26
N SER A 224 -18.66 -0.13 -12.16
CA SER A 224 -17.35 -0.57 -12.62
C SER A 224 -16.29 -0.36 -11.55
N THR A 225 -15.21 -1.13 -11.64
CA THR A 225 -14.12 -1.11 -10.66
C THR A 225 -12.76 -1.06 -11.34
N CYS A 226 -11.85 -0.30 -10.76
CA CYS A 226 -10.42 -0.26 -11.09
C CYS A 226 -9.63 -0.63 -9.83
N THR A 227 -8.63 -1.50 -9.96
CA THR A 227 -7.81 -1.96 -8.84
C THR A 227 -6.34 -1.91 -9.17
N PHE A 228 -5.52 -1.61 -8.16
CA PHE A 228 -4.06 -1.71 -8.21
C PHE A 228 -3.50 -1.96 -6.82
N ASN A 229 -2.27 -2.45 -6.74
CA ASN A 229 -1.59 -2.75 -5.49
C ASN A 229 -0.58 -1.67 -5.11
N VAL A 230 -0.53 -1.34 -3.82
CA VAL A 230 0.60 -0.63 -3.19
C VAL A 230 1.37 -1.63 -2.34
N THR A 231 2.60 -1.94 -2.73
CA THR A 231 3.49 -2.86 -2.01
C THR A 231 4.60 -2.08 -1.34
N VAL A 232 4.65 -2.13 -0.01
CA VAL A 232 5.69 -1.54 0.81
C VAL A 232 6.61 -2.66 1.31
N LYS A 233 7.90 -2.55 1.03
CA LYS A 233 8.94 -3.52 1.41
C LYS A 233 9.88 -2.90 2.44
N ASP A 234 10.36 -3.73 3.34
CA ASP A 234 11.47 -3.39 4.23
C ASP A 234 12.74 -4.09 3.73
N GLU A 235 13.77 -3.29 3.45
CA GLU A 235 15.10 -3.75 3.04
C GLU A 235 16.17 -3.34 4.08
N THR A 236 15.76 -2.76 5.21
CA THR A 236 16.69 -2.35 6.25
C THR A 236 17.02 -3.56 7.12
N MET A 237 18.31 -3.80 7.35
CA MET A 237 18.74 -4.91 8.20
C MET A 237 18.65 -4.54 9.69
N PRO A 238 18.40 -5.52 10.58
CA PRO A 238 18.53 -5.34 12.02
C PRO A 238 19.88 -4.78 12.44
N VAL A 239 19.89 -3.99 13.51
CA VAL A 239 21.11 -3.43 14.10
C VAL A 239 21.36 -4.05 15.48
N PHE A 240 22.54 -4.65 15.66
CA PHE A 240 23.00 -5.12 16.97
C PHE A 240 23.55 -3.97 17.82
N SER A 241 23.22 -4.00 19.10
CA SER A 241 23.75 -3.17 20.17
C SER A 241 24.38 -4.07 21.25
N GLY A 242 25.54 -3.67 21.77
CA GLY A 242 26.25 -4.44 22.79
C GLY A 242 26.93 -5.70 22.28
N CYS A 243 27.34 -5.74 21.00
CA CYS A 243 28.16 -6.83 20.47
C CYS A 243 29.43 -7.01 21.34
N PRO A 244 29.68 -8.19 21.92
CA PRO A 244 30.84 -8.40 22.77
C PRO A 244 32.15 -8.14 22.02
N ALA A 245 33.18 -7.74 22.76
CA ALA A 245 34.55 -7.72 22.24
C ALA A 245 35.17 -9.12 22.36
N ASP A 246 36.27 -9.35 21.65
CA ASP A 246 37.05 -10.59 21.78
C ASP A 246 37.46 -10.82 23.25
N ILE A 247 37.31 -12.06 23.72
CA ILE A 247 37.59 -12.51 25.08
C ILE A 247 38.81 -13.42 25.05
N SER A 248 39.76 -13.20 25.97
CA SER A 248 40.91 -14.10 26.17
C SER A 248 40.98 -14.55 27.63
N ILE A 249 41.13 -15.86 27.83
CA ILE A 249 41.15 -16.49 29.15
C ILE A 249 42.17 -17.63 29.18
N SER A 250 42.85 -17.83 30.31
CA SER A 250 43.75 -18.97 30.49
C SER A 250 43.10 -20.12 31.28
N THR A 251 43.58 -21.33 31.06
CA THR A 251 43.22 -22.54 31.82
C THR A 251 44.47 -23.17 32.42
N THR A 252 44.31 -23.81 33.59
CA THR A 252 45.44 -24.36 34.37
C THR A 252 45.32 -25.86 34.66
N SER A 253 44.23 -26.51 34.24
CA SER A 253 44.02 -27.93 34.57
C SER A 253 43.09 -28.70 33.65
N SER A 254 42.09 -28.05 33.06
CA SER A 254 41.03 -28.73 32.28
C SER A 254 41.17 -28.56 30.77
N CYS A 255 42.13 -27.77 30.28
CA CYS A 255 42.31 -27.50 28.84
C CYS A 255 41.07 -26.89 28.16
N GLU A 256 40.21 -26.35 29.00
CA GLU A 256 38.94 -25.73 28.67
C GLU A 256 38.68 -24.64 29.70
N ALA A 257 37.88 -23.64 29.33
CA ALA A 257 37.46 -22.56 30.22
C ALA A 257 35.97 -22.27 30.04
N THR A 258 35.27 -22.05 31.15
CA THR A 258 33.90 -21.52 31.14
C THR A 258 33.97 -20.01 30.92
N VAL A 259 33.26 -19.50 29.91
CA VAL A 259 33.31 -18.08 29.54
C VAL A 259 31.92 -17.48 29.61
N ASP A 260 31.83 -16.29 30.21
CA ASP A 260 30.58 -15.56 30.41
C ASP A 260 30.67 -14.19 29.74
N TRP A 261 29.56 -13.72 29.18
CA TRP A 261 29.44 -12.42 28.51
C TRP A 261 27.99 -11.93 28.58
N THR A 262 27.79 -10.64 28.29
CA THR A 262 26.44 -10.10 28.11
C THR A 262 26.01 -10.31 26.67
N GLU A 263 24.89 -11.00 26.45
CA GLU A 263 24.37 -11.22 25.11
C GLU A 263 24.02 -9.89 24.42
N PRO A 264 24.32 -9.75 23.12
CA PRO A 264 23.95 -8.57 22.38
C PRO A 264 22.43 -8.53 22.15
N SER A 265 21.88 -7.32 22.05
CA SER A 265 20.48 -7.10 21.67
C SER A 265 20.40 -6.59 20.24
N ALA A 266 19.42 -7.03 19.45
CA ALA A 266 19.15 -6.47 18.13
C ALA A 266 17.86 -5.66 18.13
N SER A 267 17.80 -4.63 17.30
CA SER A 267 16.61 -3.82 17.05
C SER A 267 16.49 -3.49 15.58
N ASP A 268 15.27 -3.24 15.12
CA ASP A 268 14.97 -2.90 13.73
C ASP A 268 14.02 -1.69 13.65
N ASN A 269 13.97 -0.98 12.53
CA ASN A 269 13.10 0.19 12.35
C ASN A 269 11.63 -0.18 12.11
N CYS A 270 11.36 -1.39 11.64
CA CYS A 270 10.04 -1.86 11.25
C CYS A 270 9.50 -2.97 12.15
N SER A 271 10.40 -3.82 12.64
CA SER A 271 10.05 -5.05 13.34
C SER A 271 10.05 -4.87 14.85
N THR A 272 8.92 -5.18 15.49
CA THR A 272 8.82 -5.16 16.96
C THR A 272 9.40 -6.41 17.61
N GLU A 273 9.41 -7.53 16.88
CA GLU A 273 9.98 -8.80 17.31
C GLU A 273 11.03 -9.23 16.27
N LEU A 274 12.19 -9.69 16.76
CA LEU A 274 13.25 -10.21 15.91
C LEU A 274 13.51 -11.67 16.28
N THR A 275 13.80 -12.49 15.26
CA THR A 275 14.33 -13.83 15.50
C THR A 275 15.84 -13.73 15.71
N ALA A 276 16.28 -13.77 16.98
CA ALA A 276 17.70 -13.76 17.34
C ALA A 276 18.18 -15.17 17.74
N THR A 277 19.36 -15.56 17.26
CA THR A 277 20.01 -16.83 17.59
C THR A 277 21.50 -16.63 17.80
N GLY A 278 22.08 -17.32 18.78
CA GLY A 278 23.53 -17.35 19.04
C GLY A 278 24.10 -18.75 18.82
N SER A 279 25.34 -18.84 18.33
CA SER A 279 26.05 -20.12 18.18
C SER A 279 26.46 -20.74 19.52
N HIS A 280 26.62 -19.90 20.55
CA HIS A 280 26.99 -20.26 21.92
C HIS A 280 26.20 -19.38 22.90
N SER A 281 26.11 -19.82 24.16
CA SER A 281 25.44 -19.11 25.26
C SER A 281 26.45 -18.68 26.35
N PRO A 282 26.21 -17.57 27.04
CA PRO A 282 27.02 -17.19 28.20
C PRO A 282 27.06 -18.32 29.24
N GLY A 283 28.26 -18.65 29.70
CA GLY A 283 28.50 -19.78 30.61
C GLY A 283 28.83 -21.10 29.90
N ASP A 284 28.94 -21.12 28.57
CA ASP A 284 29.44 -22.27 27.84
C ASP A 284 30.93 -22.54 28.13
N VAL A 285 31.35 -23.80 27.90
CA VAL A 285 32.72 -24.26 28.06
C VAL A 285 33.42 -24.27 26.70
N PHE A 286 34.57 -23.60 26.62
CA PHE A 286 35.35 -23.47 25.40
C PHE A 286 36.65 -24.26 25.50
N PRO A 287 37.05 -25.01 24.46
CA PRO A 287 38.34 -25.69 24.42
C PRO A 287 39.48 -24.72 24.14
N LEU A 288 40.72 -25.20 24.34
CA LEU A 288 41.93 -24.48 23.92
C LEU A 288 41.87 -24.02 22.46
N GLY A 289 42.44 -22.84 22.22
CA GLY A 289 42.44 -22.17 20.93
C GLY A 289 41.38 -21.09 20.83
N THR A 290 41.08 -20.68 19.59
CA THR A 290 40.12 -19.61 19.30
C THR A 290 38.83 -20.19 18.74
N THR A 291 37.71 -19.87 19.39
CA THR A 291 36.35 -20.20 18.93
C THR A 291 35.62 -18.91 18.54
N GLU A 292 35.06 -18.85 17.34
CA GLU A 292 34.22 -17.73 16.90
C GLU A 292 32.79 -17.91 17.42
N VAL A 293 32.27 -16.90 18.11
CA VAL A 293 30.88 -16.82 18.55
C VAL A 293 30.13 -15.88 17.60
N VAL A 294 28.96 -16.33 17.12
CA VAL A 294 28.17 -15.63 16.11
C VAL A 294 26.74 -15.50 16.62
N TYR A 295 26.24 -14.28 16.67
CA TYR A 295 24.82 -13.97 16.84
C TYR A 295 24.24 -13.52 15.51
N THR A 296 23.06 -14.04 15.16
CA THR A 296 22.30 -13.68 13.95
C THR A 296 20.93 -13.18 14.36
N ALA A 297 20.51 -12.04 13.81
CA ALA A 297 19.16 -11.50 13.96
C ALA A 297 18.48 -11.41 12.58
N THR A 298 17.22 -11.83 12.52
CA THR A 298 16.37 -11.73 11.34
C THR A 298 15.10 -10.94 11.69
N ASP A 299 14.75 -9.97 10.86
CA ASP A 299 13.51 -9.19 11.00
C ASP A 299 12.29 -9.92 10.40
N GLU A 300 11.10 -9.30 10.44
CA GLU A 300 9.86 -9.89 9.89
C GLU A 300 9.83 -9.91 8.35
N ALA A 301 10.60 -9.04 7.69
CA ALA A 301 10.74 -8.99 6.24
C ALA A 301 11.77 -10.00 5.68
N GLY A 302 12.55 -10.63 6.57
CA GLY A 302 13.59 -11.60 6.26
C GLY A 302 15.00 -11.01 6.07
N ASN A 303 15.23 -9.73 6.37
CA ASN A 303 16.57 -9.17 6.35
C ASN A 303 17.36 -9.66 7.57
N THR A 304 18.66 -9.88 7.39
CA THR A 304 19.51 -10.52 8.40
C THR A 304 20.76 -9.70 8.67
N SER A 305 21.21 -9.70 9.93
CA SER A 305 22.51 -9.16 10.32
C SER A 305 23.20 -10.07 11.34
N THR A 306 24.51 -9.88 11.51
CA THR A 306 25.31 -10.67 12.43
C THR A 306 26.18 -9.80 13.35
N CYS A 307 26.45 -10.31 14.55
CA CYS A 307 27.42 -9.81 15.50
C CYS A 307 28.38 -10.97 15.83
N THR A 308 29.69 -10.75 15.68
CA THR A 308 30.70 -11.79 15.90
C THR A 308 31.80 -11.32 16.83
N PHE A 309 32.33 -12.24 17.63
CA PHE A 309 33.50 -12.05 18.48
C PHE A 309 34.22 -13.38 18.73
N ASN A 310 35.49 -13.31 19.08
CA ASN A 310 36.30 -14.49 19.36
C ASN A 310 36.42 -14.76 20.87
N VAL A 311 36.40 -16.03 21.24
CA VAL A 311 36.80 -16.51 22.56
C VAL A 311 38.10 -17.30 22.38
N THR A 312 39.18 -16.82 22.98
CA THR A 312 40.49 -17.48 22.96
C THR A 312 40.82 -18.05 24.33
N VAL A 313 40.97 -19.37 24.41
CA VAL A 313 41.43 -20.09 25.60
C VAL A 313 42.89 -20.48 25.42
N THR A 314 43.77 -20.04 26.33
CA THR A 314 45.21 -20.34 26.30
C THR A 314 45.62 -21.24 27.46
N ASP A 315 46.64 -22.07 27.24
CA ASP A 315 47.26 -22.85 28.31
C ASP A 315 48.46 -22.10 28.89
N GLU A 316 48.50 -21.95 30.20
CA GLU A 316 49.60 -21.34 30.95
C GLU A 316 50.33 -22.36 31.86
N THR A 317 49.97 -23.64 31.76
CA THR A 317 50.56 -24.70 32.56
C THR A 317 51.88 -25.15 31.94
N MET A 318 52.94 -25.21 32.73
CA MET A 318 54.23 -25.70 32.23
C MET A 318 54.26 -27.24 32.25
N PRO A 319 54.97 -27.88 31.29
CA PRO A 319 55.26 -29.30 31.33
C PRO A 319 55.92 -29.74 32.64
N VAL A 320 55.64 -30.96 33.07
CA VAL A 320 56.22 -31.55 34.27
C VAL A 320 57.12 -32.72 33.90
N PHE A 321 58.38 -32.67 34.33
CA PHE A 321 59.30 -33.79 34.25
C PHE A 321 59.06 -34.77 35.40
N SER A 322 58.91 -36.06 35.08
CA SER A 322 58.96 -37.19 36.00
C SER A 322 60.30 -37.92 35.92
N ASP A 323 60.75 -38.46 37.04
CA ASP A 323 62.00 -39.21 37.16
C ASP A 323 63.24 -38.41 36.72
N CYS A 324 63.27 -37.10 37.03
CA CYS A 324 64.47 -36.27 36.88
C CYS A 324 65.65 -36.94 37.62
N PRO A 325 66.76 -37.28 36.93
CA PRO A 325 67.86 -37.99 37.57
C PRO A 325 68.42 -37.21 38.76
N ALA A 326 68.89 -37.93 39.78
CA ALA A 326 69.68 -37.34 40.84
C ALA A 326 71.14 -37.16 40.37
N ASP A 327 71.90 -36.32 41.09
CA ASP A 327 73.33 -36.17 40.84
C ASP A 327 74.03 -37.54 40.89
N ILE A 328 74.85 -37.82 39.87
CA ILE A 328 75.60 -39.07 39.75
C ILE A 328 77.08 -38.77 39.99
N SER A 329 77.79 -39.68 40.63
CA SER A 329 79.24 -39.52 40.85
C SER A 329 79.96 -40.80 40.45
N ILE A 330 80.85 -40.69 39.47
CA ILE A 330 81.59 -41.83 38.90
C ILE A 330 83.10 -41.58 39.06
N SER A 331 83.81 -42.60 39.53
CA SER A 331 85.27 -42.52 39.67
C SER A 331 85.95 -42.88 38.34
N THR A 332 86.82 -42.01 37.83
CA THR A 332 87.63 -42.30 36.64
C THR A 332 88.90 -43.09 37.02
N THR A 333 89.48 -43.80 36.05
CA THR A 333 90.84 -44.34 36.20
C THR A 333 91.84 -43.47 35.41
N SER A 334 92.94 -44.01 34.88
CA SER A 334 94.09 -43.25 34.34
C SER A 334 93.81 -42.35 33.13
N SER A 335 92.58 -42.34 32.59
CA SER A 335 92.17 -41.53 31.44
C SER A 335 91.52 -40.18 31.80
N CYS A 336 91.27 -39.87 33.08
CA CYS A 336 90.58 -38.63 33.51
C CYS A 336 89.19 -38.39 32.87
N GLU A 337 88.56 -39.45 32.37
CA GLU A 337 87.25 -39.45 31.73
C GLU A 337 86.43 -40.63 32.29
N ALA A 338 85.12 -40.45 32.41
CA ALA A 338 84.18 -41.52 32.75
C ALA A 338 82.94 -41.45 31.85
N THR A 339 82.45 -42.62 31.45
CA THR A 339 81.13 -42.75 30.83
C THR A 339 80.07 -42.74 31.91
N ALA A 340 79.05 -41.89 31.78
CA ALA A 340 77.91 -41.89 32.66
C ALA A 340 76.66 -42.38 31.92
N ASP A 341 75.85 -43.17 32.61
CA ASP A 341 74.61 -43.73 32.07
C ASP A 341 73.49 -43.46 33.06
N TRP A 342 72.32 -43.06 32.54
CA TRP A 342 71.13 -42.72 33.31
C TRP A 342 69.87 -43.02 32.50
N THR A 343 68.74 -43.12 33.18
CA THR A 343 67.44 -43.17 32.48
C THR A 343 67.00 -41.75 32.20
N GLU A 344 66.71 -41.43 30.94
CA GLU A 344 66.22 -40.10 30.58
C GLU A 344 64.90 -39.79 31.30
N PRO A 345 64.71 -38.55 31.79
CA PRO A 345 63.46 -38.18 32.43
C PRO A 345 62.30 -38.25 31.44
N SER A 346 61.13 -38.64 31.93
CA SER A 346 59.90 -38.55 31.15
C SER A 346 59.27 -37.17 31.37
N VAL A 347 58.50 -36.68 30.39
CA VAL A 347 57.78 -35.41 30.51
C VAL A 347 56.32 -35.63 30.14
N SER A 348 55.44 -34.94 30.86
CA SER A 348 54.01 -34.91 30.60
C SER A 348 53.48 -33.50 30.80
N ASP A 349 52.41 -33.17 30.11
CA ASP A 349 51.65 -31.94 30.29
C ASP A 349 50.15 -32.26 30.36
N ASN A 350 49.37 -31.39 31.01
CA ASN A 350 47.94 -31.62 31.16
C ASN A 350 47.15 -31.34 29.88
N CYS A 351 47.64 -30.46 29.00
CA CYS A 351 46.93 -29.99 27.82
C CYS A 351 47.65 -30.23 26.49
N SER A 352 48.91 -30.60 26.54
CA SER A 352 49.70 -30.94 25.36
C SER A 352 50.03 -32.42 25.33
N THR A 353 49.61 -33.09 24.25
CA THR A 353 49.99 -34.49 24.00
C THR A 353 51.34 -34.61 23.30
N GLU A 354 51.71 -33.60 22.50
CA GLU A 354 53.01 -33.53 21.85
C GLU A 354 53.88 -32.50 22.58
N LEU A 355 55.06 -32.94 23.03
CA LEU A 355 56.00 -32.11 23.78
C LEU A 355 57.35 -32.10 23.06
N THR A 356 57.96 -30.91 22.96
CA THR A 356 59.33 -30.80 22.45
C THR A 356 60.31 -30.88 23.62
N ALA A 357 60.92 -32.04 23.83
CA ALA A 357 61.93 -32.26 24.86
C ALA A 357 63.34 -32.35 24.25
N THR A 358 64.32 -31.67 24.87
CA THR A 358 65.73 -31.69 24.45
C THR A 358 66.64 -31.85 25.65
N GLY A 359 67.66 -32.69 25.53
CA GLY A 359 68.73 -32.87 26.51
C GLY A 359 70.04 -32.25 26.04
N SER A 360 70.80 -31.67 26.95
CA SER A 360 72.15 -31.15 26.67
C SER A 360 73.19 -32.27 26.45
N HIS A 361 72.94 -33.45 27.00
CA HIS A 361 73.80 -34.65 26.95
C HIS A 361 72.92 -35.91 26.84
N SER A 362 73.48 -37.02 26.37
CA SER A 362 72.79 -38.31 26.19
C SER A 362 73.34 -39.39 27.13
N PRO A 363 72.52 -40.34 27.59
CA PRO A 363 73.00 -41.50 28.34
C PRO A 363 74.11 -42.24 27.59
N GLY A 364 75.22 -42.53 28.27
CA GLY A 364 76.41 -43.16 27.67
C GLY A 364 77.46 -42.16 27.16
N ASP A 365 77.23 -40.85 27.31
CA ASP A 365 78.25 -39.83 27.01
C ASP A 365 79.47 -39.95 27.93
N VAL A 366 80.62 -39.49 27.42
CA VAL A 366 81.90 -39.46 28.14
C VAL A 366 82.13 -38.07 28.72
N PHE A 367 82.32 -38.00 30.04
CA PHE A 367 82.51 -36.77 30.78
C PHE A 367 83.97 -36.64 31.25
N PRO A 368 84.56 -35.44 31.15
CA PRO A 368 85.89 -35.17 31.70
C PRO A 368 85.85 -35.10 33.23
N LEU A 369 87.02 -35.22 33.87
CA LEU A 369 87.16 -34.98 35.30
C LEU A 369 86.64 -33.58 35.68
N GLY A 370 85.67 -33.53 36.58
CA GLY A 370 85.04 -32.29 37.03
C GLY A 370 83.58 -32.54 37.38
N THR A 371 82.82 -31.45 37.49
CA THR A 371 81.35 -31.51 37.58
C THR A 371 80.79 -30.97 36.27
N THR A 372 79.95 -31.76 35.60
CA THR A 372 79.21 -31.34 34.40
C THR A 372 77.73 -31.27 34.71
N GLU A 373 77.09 -30.16 34.36
CA GLU A 373 75.64 -30.00 34.50
C GLU A 373 74.95 -30.57 33.27
N VAL A 374 73.98 -31.46 33.50
CA VAL A 374 73.09 -31.98 32.47
C VAL A 374 71.71 -31.33 32.65
N VAL A 375 71.27 -30.61 31.62
CA VAL A 375 69.98 -29.95 31.54
C VAL A 375 69.10 -30.63 30.51
N TYR A 376 67.87 -30.94 30.89
CA TYR A 376 66.75 -31.26 30.00
C TYR A 376 65.76 -30.10 29.99
N THR A 377 65.29 -29.70 28.80
CA THR A 377 64.28 -28.64 28.60
C THR A 377 63.11 -29.20 27.82
N ALA A 378 61.88 -28.95 28.29
CA ALA A 378 60.66 -29.28 27.57
C ALA A 378 59.84 -28.03 27.28
N THR A 379 59.21 -27.99 26.10
CA THR A 379 58.26 -26.96 25.67
C THR A 379 56.96 -27.63 25.21
N ASP A 380 55.82 -27.10 25.65
CA ASP A 380 54.49 -27.54 25.21
C ASP A 380 54.01 -26.86 23.91
N GLU A 381 52.78 -27.17 23.47
CA GLU A 381 52.19 -26.56 22.26
C GLU A 381 51.82 -25.08 22.45
N ALA A 382 51.55 -24.65 23.69
CA ALA A 382 51.25 -23.27 24.04
C ALA A 382 52.51 -22.40 24.20
N GLY A 383 53.70 -23.02 24.21
CA GLY A 383 55.00 -22.38 24.38
C GLY A 383 55.48 -22.26 25.83
N ASN A 384 54.79 -22.88 26.80
CA ASN A 384 55.27 -22.93 28.18
C ASN A 384 56.46 -23.88 28.28
N THR A 385 57.43 -23.55 29.13
CA THR A 385 58.70 -24.29 29.23
C THR A 385 59.05 -24.68 30.65
N SER A 386 59.66 -25.86 30.81
CA SER A 386 60.22 -26.31 32.09
C SER A 386 61.57 -27.01 31.88
N THR A 387 62.33 -27.15 32.96
CA THR A 387 63.67 -27.75 32.94
C THR A 387 63.87 -28.74 34.08
N CYS A 388 64.60 -29.82 33.81
CA CYS A 388 65.14 -30.77 34.79
C CYS A 388 66.68 -30.73 34.72
N THR A 389 67.35 -30.60 35.86
CA THR A 389 68.81 -30.44 35.93
C THR A 389 69.44 -31.34 36.99
N PHE A 390 70.57 -31.95 36.67
CA PHE A 390 71.39 -32.73 37.61
C PHE A 390 72.88 -32.64 37.24
N SER A 391 73.75 -33.01 38.18
CA SER A 391 75.20 -32.96 38.03
C SER A 391 75.82 -34.35 37.86
N MET A 392 76.90 -34.39 37.08
CA MET A 392 77.73 -35.58 36.79
C MET A 392 79.18 -35.35 37.17
#